data_AF-K2DJS6-F1
#
_entry.id   AF-K2DJS6-F1
#
_cell.length_a   1.000
_cell.length_b   1.000
_cell.length_c   1.000
_cell.angle_alpha   90.00
_cell.angle_beta   90.00
_cell.angle_gamma   90.00
#
_symmetry.space_group_name_H-M   'P 1'
#
loop_
_entity.id
_entity.type
_entity.pdbx_description
1 polymer ?
#
loop_
_entity_poly.entity_id
_entity_poly.type
_entity_poly.pdbx_seq_one_letter_code
_entity_poly.pdbx_strand_id
1 'polypeptide(L)' 'MVFCSDLKRAVQSAELTFKGVMLIIPDKRLRECNYGDFNAKPSSIVEPLQEKNITNRFSNGESYEDVKA' A
#
# COMPACT_ATOMS: atom_id res chain seq x y z
N MET A 1 7.89 4.09 19.06
CA MET A 1 7.44 2.93 18.25
C MET A 1 7.26 3.37 16.81
N VAL A 2 7.44 2.47 15.85
CA VAL A 2 7.29 2.75 14.41
C VAL A 2 6.24 1.78 13.86
N PHE A 3 5.20 2.32 13.21
CA PHE A 3 4.24 1.51 12.46
C PHE A 3 4.67 1.46 11.00
N CYS A 4 4.51 0.30 10.36
CA CYS A 4 4.79 0.13 8.94
C CYS A 4 3.77 -0.83 8.32
N SER A 5 3.64 -0.82 6.99
CA SER A 5 2.93 -1.87 6.29
C SER A 5 3.53 -3.23 6.63
N ASP A 6 2.70 -4.26 6.73
CA ASP A 6 3.13 -5.65 6.89
C ASP A 6 3.67 -6.28 5.59
N LEU A 7 3.75 -5.52 4.49
CA LEU A 7 4.43 -5.96 3.28
C LEU A 7 5.95 -5.98 3.49
N LYS A 8 6.59 -7.04 2.99
CA LYS A 8 8.02 -7.32 3.16
C LYS A 8 8.91 -6.09 2.92
N ARG A 9 8.66 -5.32 1.86
CA ARG A 9 9.45 -4.11 1.54
C ARG A 9 9.42 -3.06 2.66
N ALA A 10 8.26 -2.83 3.26
CA ALA A 10 8.09 -1.84 4.31
C ALA A 10 8.69 -2.32 5.63
N VAL A 11 8.50 -3.59 5.97
CA VAL A 11 9.14 -4.22 7.14
C VAL A 11 10.65 -4.14 7.01
N GLN A 12 11.22 -4.52 5.87
CA GLN A 12 12.67 -4.45 5.64
C GLN A 12 13.20 -3.02 5.73
N SER A 13 12.51 -2.04 5.15
CA SER A 13 12.88 -0.62 5.29
C SER A 13 12.84 -0.15 6.75
N ALA A 14 11.83 -0.53 7.51
CA ALA A 14 11.72 -0.19 8.92
C ALA A 14 12.84 -0.85 9.75
N GLU A 15 13.16 -2.11 9.48
CA GLU A 15 14.24 -2.83 10.15
C GLU A 15 15.61 -2.22 9.86
N LEU A 16 15.90 -1.89 8.61
CA LEU A 16 17.18 -1.24 8.23
C LEU A 16 17.40 0.08 8.98
N THR A 17 16.32 0.78 9.31
CA THR A 17 16.40 2.12 9.91
C THR A 17 16.31 2.08 11.44
N PHE A 18 15.46 1.22 12.00
CA PHE A 18 15.02 1.33 13.40
C PHE A 18 15.24 0.07 14.25
N LYS A 19 15.75 -1.03 13.67
CA LYS A 19 15.97 -2.27 14.42
C LYS A 19 16.92 -2.06 15.59
N GLY A 20 16.51 -2.51 16.78
CA GLY A 20 17.27 -2.34 18.02
C GLY A 20 17.14 -0.97 18.68
N VAL A 21 16.49 0.01 18.02
CA VAL A 21 16.27 1.37 18.55
C VAL A 21 14.79 1.60 18.89
N MET A 22 13.88 1.13 18.05
CA MET A 22 12.43 1.30 18.25
C MET A 22 11.70 -0.04 18.09
N LEU A 23 10.59 -0.22 18.82
CA LEU A 23 9.62 -1.28 18.53
C LEU A 23 8.97 -1.02 17.17
N ILE A 24 9.11 -1.97 16.25
CA ILE A 24 8.50 -1.96 14.92
C ILE A 24 7.20 -2.78 14.98
N ILE A 25 6.09 -2.18 14.56
CA ILE A 25 4.77 -2.82 14.52
C ILE A 25 4.27 -2.86 13.07
N PRO A 26 4.25 -4.03 12.42
CA PRO A 26 3.60 -4.23 11.14
C PRO A 26 2.07 -4.10 11.27
N ASP A 27 1.43 -3.35 10.38
CA ASP A 27 -0.01 -3.12 10.35
C ASP A 27 -0.53 -3.21 8.90
N LYS A 28 -1.50 -4.11 8.69
CA LYS A 28 -2.12 -4.33 7.37
C LYS A 28 -2.90 -3.14 6.82
N ARG A 29 -3.34 -2.20 7.69
CA ARG A 29 -4.04 -0.98 7.29
C ARG A 29 -3.13 0.01 6.58
N LEU A 30 -1.82 -0.13 6.72
CA LEU A 30 -0.81 0.70 6.07
C LEU A 30 -0.34 0.14 4.72
N ARG A 31 -1.02 -0.88 4.19
CA ARG A 31 -0.74 -1.39 2.84
C ARG A 31 -1.06 -0.33 1.79
N GLU A 32 -0.30 -0.35 0.70
CA GLU A 32 -0.63 0.40 -0.52
C GLU A 32 -1.99 -0.05 -1.07
N CYS A 33 -2.64 0.83 -1.83
CA CYS A 33 -3.86 0.52 -2.57
C CYS A 33 -3.73 -0.81 -3.33
N ASN A 34 -4.71 -1.71 -3.15
CA ASN A 34 -4.80 -2.93 -3.90
C ASN A 34 -5.36 -2.64 -5.30
N TYR A 35 -4.51 -2.62 -6.32
CA TYR A 35 -4.91 -2.40 -7.71
C TYR A 35 -5.53 -3.65 -8.38
N GLY A 36 -5.71 -4.74 -7.62
CA GLY A 36 -6.30 -5.99 -8.08
C GLY A 36 -5.56 -6.56 -9.30
N ASP A 37 -6.25 -6.67 -10.44
CA ASP A 37 -5.69 -7.22 -11.68
C ASP A 37 -4.50 -6.39 -12.23
N PHE A 38 -4.35 -5.14 -11.77
CA PHE A 38 -3.24 -4.25 -12.15
C PHE A 38 -2.06 -4.28 -11.17
N ASN A 39 -2.11 -5.10 -10.11
CA ASN A 39 -0.95 -5.28 -9.24
C ASN A 39 0.27 -5.76 -10.05
N ALA A 40 1.44 -5.18 -9.75
CA ALA A 40 2.70 -5.43 -10.46
C ALA A 40 2.71 -5.05 -11.96
N LYS A 41 1.70 -4.32 -12.46
CA LYS A 41 1.72 -3.74 -13.81
C LYS A 41 2.48 -2.41 -13.84
N PRO A 42 2.93 -1.95 -15.02
CA PRO A 42 3.56 -0.64 -15.17
C PRO A 42 2.67 0.51 -14.68
N SER A 43 3.28 1.54 -14.09
CA SER A 43 2.55 2.71 -13.59
C SER A 43 1.82 3.45 -14.70
N SER A 44 2.36 3.44 -15.93
CA SER A 44 1.72 4.01 -17.12
C SER A 44 0.34 3.41 -17.45
N ILE A 45 -0.01 2.24 -16.89
CA ILE A 45 -1.35 1.65 -17.01
C ILE A 45 -2.28 2.15 -15.91
N VAL A 46 -1.76 2.35 -14.69
CA VAL A 46 -2.55 2.69 -13.50
C VAL A 46 -2.75 4.20 -13.36
N GLU A 47 -1.74 5.01 -13.69
CA GLU A 47 -1.76 6.48 -13.61
C GLU A 47 -2.96 7.10 -14.35
N PRO A 48 -3.32 6.68 -15.58
CA PRO A 48 -4.49 7.24 -16.27
C PRO A 48 -5.85 6.84 -15.66
N LEU A 49 -5.87 5.82 -14.78
CA LEU A 49 -7.08 5.32 -14.14
C LEU A 49 -7.36 6.01 -12.81
N GLN A 50 -6.38 6.73 -12.24
CA GLN A 50 -6.47 7.20 -10.86
C GLN A 50 -7.70 8.07 -10.58
N GLU A 51 -7.96 9.06 -11.43
CA GLU A 51 -9.10 9.96 -11.26
C GLU A 51 -10.44 9.22 -11.34
N LYS A 52 -10.52 8.18 -12.19
CA LYS A 52 -11.74 7.36 -12.33
C LYS A 52 -11.94 6.44 -11.13
N ASN A 53 -10.84 6.00 -10.52
CA ASN A 53 -10.85 5.04 -9.43
C ASN A 53 -10.85 5.68 -8.03
N ILE A 54 -11.16 6.99 -7.94
CA ILE A 54 -11.42 7.67 -6.66
C ILE A 54 -12.55 6.95 -5.92
N THR A 55 -13.71 6.82 -6.57
CA THR A 55 -14.88 6.14 -6.00
C THR A 55 -15.15 4.78 -6.64
N ASN A 56 -14.66 4.54 -7.86
CA ASN A 56 -14.80 3.25 -8.52
C ASN A 56 -13.64 2.33 -8.14
N ARG A 57 -13.94 1.08 -7.79
CA ARG A 57 -12.90 0.11 -7.44
C ARG A 57 -12.13 -0.35 -8.68
N PHE A 58 -10.82 -0.61 -8.54
CA PHE A 58 -10.10 -1.40 -9.52
C PHE A 58 -10.70 -2.82 -9.59
N SER A 59 -10.58 -3.49 -10.74
CA SER A 59 -11.04 -4.88 -10.87
C SER A 59 -10.33 -5.78 -9.86
N ASN A 60 -11.08 -6.50 -9.03
CA ASN A 60 -10.58 -7.30 -7.89
C ASN A 60 -9.70 -6.51 -6.89
N GLY A 61 -9.85 -5.18 -6.86
CA GLY A 61 -9.05 -4.26 -6.07
C GLY A 61 -9.89 -3.31 -5.23
N GLU A 62 -9.27 -2.22 -4.80
CA GLU A 62 -9.84 -1.14 -3.99
C GLU A 62 -10.12 0.10 -4.85
N SER A 63 -10.91 1.03 -4.33
CA SER A 63 -10.96 2.43 -4.78
C SER A 63 -10.13 3.30 -3.84
N TYR A 64 -9.82 4.53 -4.21
CA TYR A 64 -9.10 5.41 -3.28
C TYR A 64 -9.93 5.83 -2.05
N GLU A 65 -11.25 5.85 -2.14
CA GLU A 65 -12.10 6.00 -0.95
C GLU A 65 -12.06 4.78 -0.03
N ASP A 66 -11.87 3.56 -0.56
CA ASP A 66 -11.65 2.38 0.30
C ASP A 66 -10.33 2.47 1.08
N VAL A 67 -9.29 3.03 0.44
CA VAL A 67 -7.94 3.20 1.05
C VAL A 67 -7.93 4.25 2.15
N LYS A 68 -8.80 5.26 2.06
CA LYS A 68 -8.91 6.34 3.05
C LYS A 68 -9.46 5.88 4.40
N ALA A 69 -10.17 4.75 4.43
CA ALA A 69 -10.97 4.27 5.56
C ALA A 69 -10.15 3.70 6.75
#